data_AF-A0A504J9F2-F1
#
_entry.id   AF-A0A504J9F2-F1
#
_cell.length_a   1.000
_cell.length_b   1.000
_cell.length_c   1.000
_cell.angle_alpha   90.00
_cell.angle_beta   90.00
_cell.angle_gamma   90.00
#
_symmetry.space_group_name_H-M   'P 1'
#
loop_
_entity.id
_entity.type
_entity.pdbx_description
1 polymer ?
#
loop_
_entity_poly.entity_id
_entity_poly.type
_entity_poly.pdbx_seq_one_letter_code
_entity_poly.pdbx_strand_id
1 'polypeptide(L)' 'MNVEIKNEAGTHVLATGVTNNFNAPEVEVTNIDHPDRILVDSEYQIGPVGGPYDGMICTAKYGNTAGFKR' A
#
# COMPACT_ATOMS: atom_id res chain seq x y z
N MET A 1 -9.51 -0.73 -7.73
CA MET A 1 -8.49 -1.59 -8.37
C MET A 1 -7.71 -2.32 -7.31
N ASN A 2 -7.38 -3.59 -7.54
CA ASN A 2 -6.61 -4.38 -6.57
C ASN A 2 -5.14 -3.96 -6.62
N VAL A 3 -4.54 -3.82 -5.44
CA VAL A 3 -3.14 -3.46 -5.27
C VAL A 3 -2.43 -4.44 -4.36
N GLU A 4 -1.13 -4.58 -4.58
CA GLU A 4 -0.21 -5.28 -3.71
C GLU A 4 0.64 -4.25 -2.97
N ILE A 5 0.84 -4.50 -1.67
CA ILE A 5 1.75 -3.76 -0.82
C ILE A 5 2.91 -4.69 -0.50
N LYS A 6 4.09 -4.37 -1.03
CA LYS A 6 5.33 -5.10 -0.80
C LYS A 6 6.20 -4.37 0.21
N ASN A 7 7.17 -5.10 0.76
CA ASN A 7 8.25 -4.48 1.55
C ASN A 7 9.02 -3.43 0.75
N GLU A 8 9.86 -2.65 1.42
CA GLU A 8 10.67 -1.57 0.85
C GLU A 8 11.56 -2.05 -0.32
N ALA A 9 12.02 -3.31 -0.26
CA ALA A 9 12.81 -3.92 -1.31
C ALA A 9 11.99 -4.37 -2.55
N GLY A 10 10.66 -4.36 -2.48
CA GLY A 10 9.78 -4.78 -3.58
C GLY A 10 9.81 -6.27 -3.89
N THR A 11 10.32 -7.09 -2.96
CA THR A 11 10.57 -8.52 -3.17
C THR A 11 9.46 -9.42 -2.63
N HIS A 12 8.76 -8.98 -1.59
CA HIS A 12 7.75 -9.80 -0.91
C HIS A 12 6.44 -9.03 -0.74
N VAL A 13 5.32 -9.65 -1.11
CA VAL A 13 3.97 -9.10 -0.88
C VAL A 13 3.64 -9.28 0.59
N LEU A 14 3.50 -8.16 1.31
CA LEU A 14 3.13 -8.14 2.72
C LEU A 14 1.62 -8.23 2.88
N ALA A 15 0.89 -7.47 2.05
CA ALA A 15 -0.56 -7.38 2.08
C ALA A 15 -1.14 -7.05 0.70
N THR A 16 -2.43 -7.29 0.53
CA THR A 16 -3.22 -6.89 -0.64
C THR A 16 -4.39 -6.00 -0.21
N GLY A 17 -4.90 -5.18 -1.12
CA GLY A 17 -6.03 -4.30 -0.83
C GLY A 17 -6.63 -3.68 -2.09
N VAL A 18 -7.45 -2.64 -1.89
CA VAL A 18 -8.18 -1.96 -2.97
C VAL A 18 -8.00 -0.45 -2.87
N THR A 19 -7.61 0.19 -3.97
CA THR A 19 -7.63 1.66 -4.11
C THR A 19 -8.57 2.11 -5.23
N ASN A 20 -9.13 3.30 -5.11
CA ASN A 20 -9.93 3.93 -6.17
C ASN A 20 -9.04 4.68 -7.18
N ASN A 21 -7.87 5.16 -6.75
CA ASN A 21 -6.97 5.92 -7.61
C ASN A 21 -5.51 5.80 -7.15
N PHE A 22 -4.73 4.97 -7.86
CA PHE A 22 -3.30 4.81 -7.59
C PHE A 22 -2.44 6.02 -8.04
N ASN A 23 -2.98 6.85 -8.93
CA ASN A 23 -2.27 8.05 -9.44
C ASN A 23 -2.52 9.29 -8.58
N ALA A 24 -3.26 9.17 -7.47
CA ALA A 24 -3.46 10.27 -6.55
C ALA A 24 -2.15 10.65 -5.84
N PRO A 25 -2.00 11.91 -5.37
CA PRO A 25 -0.89 12.32 -4.52
C PRO A 25 -0.84 11.56 -3.18
N GLU A 26 -2.02 11.19 -2.68
CA GLU A 26 -2.23 10.34 -1.51
C GLU A 26 -3.08 9.15 -1.94
N VAL A 27 -2.50 7.95 -1.89
CA VAL A 27 -3.15 6.71 -2.27
C VAL A 27 -3.78 6.11 -1.02
N GLU A 28 -5.10 6.08 -0.98
CA GLU A 28 -5.83 5.34 0.04
C GLU A 28 -6.02 3.90 -0.43
N VAL A 29 -5.58 2.96 0.40
CA VAL A 29 -5.82 1.51 0.22
C VAL A 29 -6.74 1.03 1.34
N THR A 30 -7.85 0.43 0.94
CA THR A 30 -8.89 -0.12 1.82
C THR A 30 -8.93 -1.64 1.71
N ASN A 31 -9.67 -2.30 2.61
CA ASN A 31 -9.84 -3.76 2.63
C ASN A 31 -8.52 -4.52 2.64
N ILE A 32 -7.54 -4.03 3.41
CA ILE A 32 -6.24 -4.68 3.57
C ILE A 32 -6.42 -6.03 4.29
N ASP A 33 -5.85 -7.10 3.74
CA ASP A 33 -5.98 -8.48 4.25
C ASP A 33 -5.11 -8.79 5.49
N HIS A 34 -3.88 -8.26 5.53
CA HIS A 34 -2.94 -8.37 6.64
C HIS A 34 -2.52 -6.98 7.14
N PRO A 35 -3.46 -6.20 7.70
CA PRO A 35 -3.20 -4.82 8.05
C PRO A 35 -2.13 -4.69 9.13
N ASP A 36 -1.96 -5.67 10.01
CA ASP A 36 -0.93 -5.73 11.06
C ASP A 36 0.50 -5.60 10.51
N ARG A 37 0.74 -5.99 9.26
CA ARG A 37 2.03 -5.85 8.57
C ARG A 37 2.31 -4.45 8.03
N ILE A 38 1.31 -3.57 8.06
CA ILE A 38 1.43 -2.18 7.63
C ILE A 38 1.63 -1.31 8.87
N LEU A 39 2.74 -0.59 8.87
CA LEU A 39 3.17 0.32 9.93
C LEU A 39 3.24 1.74 9.38
N VAL A 40 2.71 2.69 10.17
CA VAL A 40 2.85 4.13 9.89
C VAL A 40 4.33 4.51 9.94
N ASP A 41 4.72 5.51 9.15
CA ASP A 41 6.09 6.00 8.97
C ASP A 41 7.08 4.99 8.38
N SER A 42 6.57 3.89 7.81
CA SER A 42 7.37 2.90 7.07
C SER A 42 7.17 3.03 5.56
N GLU A 43 8.20 2.65 4.80
CA GLU A 43 8.18 2.65 3.34
C GLU A 43 7.76 1.29 2.78
N TYR A 44 7.00 1.32 1.68
CA TYR A 44 6.48 0.16 0.98
C TYR A 44 6.56 0.36 -0.52
N GLN A 45 6.63 -0.73 -1.27
CA GLN A 45 6.45 -0.72 -2.72
C GLN A 45 4.99 -1.09 -3.02
N ILE A 46 4.21 -0.16 -3.57
CA ILE A 46 2.78 -0.32 -3.79
C ILE A 46 2.50 -0.25 -5.28
N GLY A 47 1.64 -1.13 -5.79
CA GLY A 47 1.30 -1.13 -7.20
C GLY A 47 0.07 -1.98 -7.51
N PRO A 48 -0.51 -1.87 -8.71
CA PRO A 48 -1.49 -2.84 -9.18
C PRO A 48 -0.93 -4.26 -9.11
N VAL A 49 -1.77 -5.26 -8.87
CA VAL A 49 -1.35 -6.68 -8.86
C VAL A 49 -0.61 -7.02 -10.17
N GLY A 50 0.66 -7.42 -10.08
CA GLY A 50 1.51 -7.72 -11.25
C GLY A 50 1.90 -6.52 -12.12
N GLY A 51 1.62 -5.30 -11.66
CA GLY A 51 1.92 -4.04 -12.36
C GLY A 51 3.24 -3.39 -11.92
N PRO A 52 3.49 -2.13 -12.34
CA PRO A 52 4.57 -1.33 -11.79
C PRO A 52 4.30 -0.98 -10.33
N TYR A 53 5.36 -0.87 -9.52
CA TYR A 53 5.28 -0.46 -8.12
C TYR A 53 5.99 0.88 -7.94
N ASP A 54 5.42 1.72 -7.09
CA ASP A 54 6.01 2.97 -6.63
C ASP A 54 6.37 2.83 -5.15
N GLY A 55 7.51 3.40 -4.76
CA GLY A 55 7.86 3.59 -3.34
C GLY A 55 6.94 4.62 -2.71
N MET A 56 6.32 4.27 -1.58
CA MET A 56 5.43 5.16 -0.84
C MET A 56 5.59 4.95 0.68
N ILE A 57 5.45 6.04 1.43
CA ILE A 57 5.46 6.03 2.90
C ILE A 57 4.01 5.93 3.41
N CYS A 58 3.77 5.06 4.37
CA CYS A 58 2.48 4.99 5.07
C CYS A 58 2.33 6.18 6.02
N THR A 59 1.37 7.07 5.76
CA THR A 59 1.16 8.30 6.55
C THR A 59 0.01 8.19 7.54
N ALA A 60 -0.90 7.24 7.33
CA ALA A 60 -2.02 7.00 8.23
C ALA A 60 -2.48 5.55 8.11
N LYS A 61 -2.96 4.98 9.21
CA LYS A 61 -3.56 3.65 9.24
C LYS A 61 -4.73 3.62 10.22
N TYR A 62 -5.85 3.06 9.77
CA TYR A 62 -7.04 2.88 10.59
C TYR A 62 -7.69 1.52 10.26
N GLY A 63 -7.49 0.54 11.13
CA GLY A 63 -7.95 -0.83 10.89
C GLY A 63 -7.37 -1.40 9.59
N ASN A 64 -8.26 -1.70 8.64
CA ASN A 64 -7.92 -2.30 7.34
C ASN A 64 -7.77 -1.26 6.22
N THR A 65 -7.59 0.01 6.59
CA THR A 65 -7.34 1.12 5.65
C THR A 65 -6.01 1.78 5.98
N ALA A 66 -5.23 2.11 4.96
CA ALA A 66 -3.99 2.87 5.09
C ALA A 66 -3.87 3.91 3.97
N GLY A 67 -3.33 5.08 4.32
CA GLY A 67 -2.97 6.15 3.40
C GLY A 67 -1.47 6.13 3.12
N PHE A 68 -1.10 6.33 1.86
CA PHE A 68 0.28 6.29 1.40
C PHE A 68 0.61 7.53 0.56
N LYS A 69 1.82 8.08 0.75
CA LYS A 69 2.33 9.24 -0.01
C LYS A 69 3.65 8.90 -0.66
N ARG A 70 3.87 9.47 -1.84
CA ARG A 70 5.17 9.50 -2.52
C ARG A 70 6.13 10.45 -1.82
#